data_AF-A0A6M0SUL0-F1
#
_entry.id   AF-A0A6M0SUL0-F1
#
_cell.length_a   1.000
_cell.length_b   1.000
_cell.length_c   1.000
_cell.angle_alpha   90.00
_cell.angle_beta   90.00
_cell.angle_gamma   90.00
#
_symmetry.space_group_name_H-M   'P 1'
#
loop_
_entity.id
_entity.type
_entity.pdbx_description
1 polymer ?
#
loop_
_entity_poly.entity_id
_entity_poly.type
_entity_poly.pdbx_seq_one_letter_code
_entity_poly.pdbx_strand_id
1 'polypeptide(L)'
;MGLPSYVVNFDELSDLIKDYLQNGIDVDIGSLSFSTEEIEKLLNDIKGKIQGVDYTNLIDALTALGAKLDALNGNMGVSGTQKIYGEMLEIISATGQYEIKLKAPATGRITGITYSLSTWNYEDSWDLYVGSTKLFSNVRTKEYGEHKHFNVYYPMTSGQEIRFVFNNNSGSSRIVWVDFAVLED
;
A
#
# COMPACT_ATOMS: atom_id res chain seq x y z
N MET A 1 17.01 18.21 12.10
CA MET A 1 17.42 17.62 10.81
C MET A 1 18.88 17.22 10.94
N GLY A 2 19.16 15.93 11.19
CA GLY A 2 20.52 15.39 11.09
C GLY A 2 20.68 14.79 9.69
N LEU A 3 21.59 15.33 8.90
CA LEU A 3 21.93 14.76 7.60
C LEU A 3 22.63 13.40 7.82
N PRO A 4 22.37 12.40 6.98
CA PRO A 4 23.08 11.13 7.07
C PRO A 4 24.55 11.33 6.69
N SER A 5 25.47 10.91 7.56
CA SER A 5 26.89 10.76 7.24
C SER A 5 27.17 9.32 6.89
N TYR A 6 27.66 9.06 5.68
CA TYR A 6 28.18 7.76 5.28
C TYR A 6 29.62 7.61 5.77
N VAL A 7 29.93 6.47 6.39
CA VAL A 7 31.32 6.02 6.53
C VAL A 7 31.73 5.52 5.15
N VAL A 8 32.55 6.32 4.46
CA VAL A 8 32.91 6.07 3.05
C VAL A 8 34.04 5.04 2.93
N ASN A 9 34.76 4.75 4.01
CA ASN A 9 35.91 3.84 3.97
C ASN A 9 35.99 2.94 5.21
N PHE A 10 35.50 1.70 5.09
CA PHE A 10 35.57 0.70 6.16
C PHE A 10 37.00 0.21 6.43
N ASP A 11 37.92 0.37 5.46
CA ASP A 11 39.31 -0.04 5.63
C ASP A 11 40.03 0.88 6.63
N GLU A 12 39.73 2.18 6.62
CA GLU A 12 40.32 3.15 7.55
C GLU A 12 39.85 2.92 9.00
N LEU A 13 38.60 2.49 9.18
CA LEU A 13 38.08 2.04 10.48
C LEU A 13 38.75 0.73 10.92
N SER A 14 38.96 -0.20 10.00
CA SER A 14 39.62 -1.48 10.28
C SER A 14 41.07 -1.27 10.71
N ASP A 15 41.81 -0.40 10.03
CA ASP A 15 43.20 -0.10 10.36
C ASP A 15 43.32 0.58 11.73
N LEU A 16 42.40 1.51 12.06
CA LEU A 16 42.39 2.16 13.37
C LEU A 16 42.11 1.18 14.53
N ILE A 17 41.18 0.24 14.31
CA ILE A 17 40.87 -0.82 15.29
C ILE A 17 42.05 -1.79 15.42
N LYS A 18 42.68 -2.15 14.30
CA LYS A 18 43.84 -3.05 14.27
C LYS A 18 45.04 -2.45 14.99
N ASP A 19 45.29 -1.15 14.82
CA ASP A 19 46.42 -0.46 15.46
C ASP A 19 46.21 -0.34 16.98
N TYR A 20 44.97 -0.10 17.43
CA TYR A 20 44.60 -0.10 18.85
C TYR A 20 44.77 -1.48 19.51
N LEU A 21 44.43 -2.56 18.79
CA LEU A 21 44.54 -3.93 19.29
C LEU A 21 45.97 -4.48 19.24
N GLN A 22 46.79 -4.08 18.25
CA GLN A 22 48.17 -4.57 18.10
C GLN A 22 49.16 -3.87 19.03
N ASN A 23 49.00 -2.56 19.29
CA ASN A 23 49.95 -1.80 20.10
C ASN A 23 49.47 -1.51 21.54
N GLY A 24 48.19 -1.73 21.85
CA GLY A 24 47.62 -1.41 23.16
C GLY A 24 47.73 -2.51 24.22
N ILE A 25 48.13 -3.73 23.86
CA ILE A 25 48.14 -4.88 24.76
C ILE A 25 49.50 -5.58 24.67
N ASP A 26 50.51 -4.95 25.26
CA ASP A 26 51.70 -5.66 25.74
C ASP A 26 51.46 -5.98 27.23
N VAL A 27 51.26 -7.26 27.54
CA VAL A 27 51.05 -7.71 28.92
C VAL A 27 52.10 -8.76 29.23
N ASP A 28 53.23 -8.31 29.78
CA ASP A 28 54.19 -9.17 30.46
C ASP A 28 53.58 -9.60 31.81
N ILE A 29 52.87 -10.72 31.78
CA ILE A 29 52.35 -11.36 32.99
C ILE A 29 53.42 -12.34 33.45
N GLY A 30 54.39 -11.85 34.22
CA GLY A 30 55.25 -12.70 35.04
C GLY A 30 54.42 -13.70 35.85
N SER A 31 55.01 -14.82 36.29
CA SER A 31 54.32 -15.99 36.84
C SER A 31 53.28 -15.65 37.93
N LEU A 32 52.02 -15.46 37.50
CA LEU A 32 50.87 -15.22 38.37
C LEU A 32 50.08 -16.52 38.48
N SER A 33 50.18 -17.13 39.66
CA SER A 33 49.36 -18.28 40.05
C SER A 33 48.00 -17.77 40.53
N PHE A 34 46.99 -17.79 39.67
CA PHE A 34 45.61 -17.52 40.06
C PHE A 34 44.96 -18.79 40.60
N SER A 35 44.35 -18.72 41.78
CA SER A 35 43.53 -19.83 42.27
C SER A 35 42.22 -19.87 41.47
N THR A 36 41.79 -21.07 41.08
CA THR A 36 40.56 -21.28 40.30
C THR A 36 39.33 -20.68 40.97
N GLU A 37 39.33 -20.65 42.31
CA GLU A 37 38.28 -20.06 43.15
C GLU A 37 38.15 -18.54 42.96
N GLU A 38 39.25 -17.81 42.78
CA GLU A 38 39.22 -16.37 42.53
C GLU A 38 38.66 -16.04 41.14
N ILE A 39 38.98 -16.88 40.15
CA ILE A 39 38.45 -16.77 38.78
C ILE A 39 36.94 -17.02 38.78
N GLU A 40 36.47 -18.05 39.47
CA GLU A 40 35.03 -18.34 39.59
C GLU A 40 34.27 -17.23 40.33
N LYS A 41 34.89 -16.63 41.35
CA LYS A 41 34.30 -15.51 42.08
C LYS A 41 34.16 -14.27 41.20
N LEU A 42 35.22 -13.93 40.44
CA LEU A 42 35.20 -12.82 39.47
C LEU A 42 34.16 -13.05 38.37
N LEU A 43 34.07 -14.28 37.83
CA LEU A 43 33.07 -14.63 36.82
C LEU A 43 31.64 -14.52 37.35
N ASN A 44 31.40 -14.93 38.60
CA ASN A 44 30.11 -14.78 39.25
C ASN A 44 29.77 -13.31 39.54
N ASP A 45 30.75 -12.48 39.91
CA ASP A 45 30.55 -11.04 40.09
C ASP A 45 30.24 -10.33 38.75
N ILE A 46 30.90 -10.73 37.66
CA ILE A 46 30.60 -10.22 36.30
C ILE A 46 29.20 -10.66 35.88
N LYS A 47 28.84 -11.92 36.07
CA LYS A 47 27.49 -12.44 35.79
C LYS A 47 26.41 -11.72 36.60
N GLY A 48 26.68 -11.43 37.87
CA GLY A 48 25.79 -10.65 38.75
C GLY A 48 25.64 -9.19 38.31
N LYS A 49 26.71 -8.57 37.79
CA LYS A 49 26.69 -7.18 37.28
C LYS A 49 26.08 -7.03 35.89
N ILE A 50 25.93 -8.12 35.12
CA ILE A 50 25.21 -8.16 33.84
C ILE A 50 23.68 -8.30 34.04
N GLN A 51 23.22 -8.57 35.27
CA GLN A 51 21.79 -8.55 35.56
C GLN A 51 21.26 -7.11 35.59
N GLY A 52 20.48 -6.74 34.59
CA GLY A 52 19.83 -5.43 34.54
C GLY A 52 19.50 -4.90 33.15
N VAL A 53 19.89 -5.58 32.07
CA VAL A 53 19.39 -5.21 30.74
C VAL A 53 17.97 -5.77 30.59
N ASP A 54 17.00 -4.96 30.99
CA ASP A 54 15.58 -5.21 30.79
C ASP A 54 15.27 -5.16 29.29
N TYR A 55 15.29 -6.32 28.64
CA TYR A 55 14.96 -6.49 27.23
C TYR A 55 13.47 -6.28 26.92
N THR A 56 12.61 -6.08 27.93
CA THR A 56 11.16 -5.89 27.74
C THR A 56 10.91 -4.69 26.83
N ASN A 57 11.61 -3.58 27.08
CA ASN A 57 11.50 -2.39 26.23
C ASN A 57 11.95 -2.62 24.78
N LEU A 58 12.95 -3.49 24.56
CA LEU A 58 13.42 -3.85 23.22
C LEU A 58 12.41 -4.77 22.51
N ILE A 59 11.86 -5.74 23.22
CA ILE A 59 10.82 -6.66 22.72
C ILE A 59 9.55 -5.88 22.35
N ASP A 60 9.13 -4.94 23.20
CA ASP A 60 7.98 -4.08 22.94
C ASP A 60 8.19 -3.19 21.72
N ALA A 61 9.39 -2.60 21.59
CA ALA A 61 9.76 -1.79 20.44
C ALA A 61 9.79 -2.62 19.14
N LEU A 62 10.32 -3.85 19.18
CA LEU A 62 10.35 -4.76 18.02
C LEU A 62 8.94 -5.24 17.65
N THR A 63 8.09 -5.53 18.63
CA THR A 63 6.70 -5.94 18.40
C THR A 63 5.88 -4.79 17.81
N ALA A 64 6.05 -3.57 18.33
CA ALA A 64 5.43 -2.38 17.77
C ALA A 64 5.93 -2.05 16.35
N LEU A 65 7.21 -2.31 16.07
CA LEU A 65 7.77 -2.19 14.72
C LEU A 65 7.18 -3.24 13.78
N GLY A 66 7.08 -4.50 14.20
CA GLY A 66 6.45 -5.58 13.43
C GLY A 66 5.00 -5.25 13.07
N ALA A 67 4.20 -4.81 14.04
CA ALA A 67 2.82 -4.38 13.79
C ALA A 67 2.71 -3.20 12.82
N LYS A 68 3.64 -2.24 12.90
CA LYS A 68 3.72 -1.13 11.93
C LYS A 68 4.14 -1.62 10.55
N LEU A 69 5.04 -2.60 10.47
CA LEU A 69 5.48 -3.17 9.20
C LEU A 69 4.36 -3.98 8.54
N ASP A 70 3.59 -4.74 9.31
CA ASP A 70 2.40 -5.46 8.84
C ASP A 70 1.31 -4.49 8.36
N ALA A 71 1.09 -3.40 9.10
CA ALA A 71 0.18 -2.33 8.67
C ALA A 71 0.66 -1.62 7.40
N LEU A 72 1.98 -1.43 7.25
CA LEU A 72 2.58 -0.88 6.03
C LEU A 72 2.49 -1.86 4.87
N ASN A 73 2.66 -3.17 5.09
CA ASN A 73 2.53 -4.19 4.06
C ASN A 73 1.07 -4.32 3.58
N GLY A 74 0.10 -4.24 4.50
CA GLY A 74 -1.33 -4.14 4.20
C GLY A 74 -1.72 -2.85 3.46
N ASN A 75 -0.96 -1.76 3.65
CA ASN A 75 -1.16 -0.48 2.95
C ASN A 75 -0.35 -0.36 1.63
N MET A 76 0.69 -1.17 1.43
CA MET A 76 1.55 -1.14 0.23
C MET A 76 1.15 -2.17 -0.84
N GLY A 77 0.46 -3.24 -0.46
CA GLY A 77 0.02 -4.27 -1.40
C GLY A 77 -1.48 -4.21 -1.62
N VAL A 78 -1.93 -3.42 -2.60
CA VAL A 78 -3.26 -3.69 -3.18
C VAL A 78 -3.13 -4.99 -3.97
N SER A 79 -3.26 -6.12 -3.26
CA SER A 79 -3.24 -7.46 -3.81
C SER A 79 -4.61 -7.82 -4.34
N GLY A 80 -4.65 -8.51 -5.47
CA GLY A 80 -5.89 -8.93 -6.10
C GLY A 80 -5.69 -9.23 -7.58
N THR A 81 -6.73 -9.77 -8.22
CA THR A 81 -6.76 -9.98 -9.67
C THR A 81 -7.49 -8.82 -10.33
N GLN A 82 -6.79 -8.08 -11.20
CA GLN A 82 -7.44 -7.05 -11.99
C GLN A 82 -8.35 -7.71 -13.03
N LYS A 83 -9.62 -7.29 -13.05
CA LYS A 83 -10.61 -7.72 -14.02
C LYS A 83 -11.34 -6.53 -14.60
N ILE A 84 -11.87 -6.73 -15.81
CA ILE A 84 -12.65 -5.73 -16.54
C ILE A 84 -13.96 -6.38 -16.94
N TYR A 85 -15.06 -5.72 -16.61
CA TYR A 85 -16.41 -6.13 -16.97
C TYR A 85 -17.00 -5.10 -17.92
N GLY A 86 -17.16 -5.48 -19.18
CA GLY A 86 -17.71 -4.63 -20.24
C GLY A 86 -19.20 -4.90 -20.44
N GLU A 87 -19.97 -3.83 -20.60
CA GLU A 87 -21.41 -3.88 -20.86
C GLU A 87 -21.79 -2.83 -21.91
N MET A 88 -22.90 -3.08 -22.62
CA MET A 88 -23.43 -2.14 -23.62
C MET A 88 -24.91 -1.86 -23.39
N LEU A 89 -25.34 -0.65 -23.73
CA LEU A 89 -26.73 -0.24 -23.68
C LEU A 89 -27.11 0.61 -24.88
N GLU A 90 -28.20 0.23 -25.53
CA GLU A 90 -28.84 1.05 -26.57
C GLU A 90 -29.78 2.08 -25.92
N ILE A 91 -29.61 3.34 -26.30
CA ILE A 91 -30.37 4.48 -25.81
C ILE A 91 -31.33 4.92 -26.91
N ILE A 92 -32.62 4.98 -26.58
CA ILE A 92 -33.65 5.50 -27.48
C ILE A 92 -33.57 7.02 -27.61
N SER A 93 -34.15 7.57 -28.67
CA SER A 93 -34.23 9.02 -28.90
C SER A 93 -35.27 9.69 -27.98
N ALA A 94 -35.00 9.72 -26.69
CA ALA A 94 -35.79 10.41 -25.68
C ALA A 94 -34.89 10.92 -24.56
N THR A 95 -35.24 12.07 -23.97
CA THR A 95 -34.54 12.56 -22.79
C THR A 95 -34.80 11.64 -21.62
N GLY A 96 -33.76 11.30 -20.86
CA GLY A 96 -33.92 10.42 -19.70
C GLY A 96 -32.62 9.90 -19.11
N GLN A 97 -32.75 9.11 -18.07
CA GLN A 97 -31.64 8.40 -17.42
C GLN A 97 -31.70 6.92 -17.77
N TYR A 98 -30.53 6.37 -18.10
CA TYR A 98 -30.37 4.99 -18.52
C TYR A 98 -29.23 4.36 -17.73
N GLU A 99 -29.44 3.16 -17.19
CA GLU A 99 -28.49 2.55 -16.27
C GLU A 99 -27.85 1.29 -16.88
N ILE A 100 -26.52 1.22 -16.78
CA ILE A 100 -25.75 -0.03 -16.90
C ILE A 100 -25.35 -0.45 -15.48
N LYS A 101 -25.61 -1.71 -15.14
CA LYS A 101 -25.40 -2.24 -13.79
C LYS A 101 -24.43 -3.40 -13.80
N LEU A 102 -23.39 -3.31 -12.98
CA LEU A 102 -22.54 -4.44 -12.64
C LEU A 102 -22.85 -4.85 -11.20
N LYS A 103 -23.16 -6.13 -10.99
CA LYS A 103 -23.18 -6.72 -9.65
C LYS A 103 -21.78 -7.24 -9.35
N ALA A 104 -21.10 -6.65 -8.37
CA ALA A 104 -19.72 -7.02 -8.03
C ALA A 104 -19.64 -8.54 -7.75
N PRO A 105 -18.87 -9.32 -8.52
CA PRO A 105 -18.85 -10.77 -8.37
C PRO A 105 -18.11 -11.20 -7.10
N ALA A 106 -17.11 -10.44 -6.67
CA ALA A 106 -16.32 -10.65 -5.46
C ALA A 106 -16.16 -9.34 -4.67
N THR A 107 -15.71 -9.46 -3.42
CA THR A 107 -15.22 -8.32 -2.65
C THR A 107 -13.93 -7.82 -3.28
N GLY A 108 -13.71 -6.52 -3.26
CA GLY A 108 -12.54 -5.91 -3.87
C GLY A 108 -12.66 -4.41 -3.95
N ARG A 109 -12.16 -3.81 -5.03
CA ARG A 109 -12.15 -2.37 -5.23
C ARG A 109 -12.43 -2.01 -6.69
N ILE A 110 -13.18 -0.94 -6.93
CA ILE A 110 -13.23 -0.31 -8.25
C ILE A 110 -11.98 0.56 -8.43
N THR A 111 -11.30 0.36 -9.55
CA THR A 111 -10.01 1.00 -9.86
C THR A 111 -10.13 1.99 -11.02
N GLY A 112 -11.15 1.82 -11.85
CA GLY A 112 -11.38 2.68 -12.99
C GLY A 112 -12.70 2.41 -13.68
N ILE A 113 -13.06 3.31 -14.58
CA ILE A 113 -14.18 3.12 -15.48
C ILE A 113 -13.83 3.70 -16.83
N THR A 114 -14.06 2.92 -17.88
CA THR A 114 -13.96 3.39 -19.26
C THR A 114 -15.35 3.51 -19.82
N TYR A 115 -15.64 4.57 -20.56
CA TYR A 115 -16.87 4.68 -21.32
C TYR A 115 -16.59 5.15 -22.74
N SER A 116 -17.47 4.76 -23.66
CA SER A 116 -17.48 5.24 -25.05
C SER A 116 -18.91 5.29 -25.58
N LEU A 117 -19.11 6.03 -26.68
CA LEU A 117 -20.41 6.31 -27.26
C LEU A 117 -20.34 6.15 -28.78
N SER A 118 -21.41 5.67 -29.41
CA SER A 118 -21.48 5.60 -30.88
C SER A 118 -21.61 6.98 -31.53
N THR A 119 -22.24 7.91 -30.80
CA THR A 119 -22.47 9.31 -31.21
C THR A 119 -22.43 10.20 -29.96
N TRP A 120 -21.88 11.40 -30.10
CA TRP A 120 -21.69 12.35 -29.00
C TRP A 120 -22.60 13.57 -29.13
N ASN A 121 -23.00 14.11 -27.98
CA ASN A 121 -23.60 15.43 -27.86
C ASN A 121 -23.15 16.07 -26.53
N TYR A 122 -22.83 17.37 -26.57
CA TYR A 122 -22.25 18.14 -25.47
C TYR A 122 -23.19 18.29 -24.25
N GLU A 123 -24.50 18.14 -24.44
CA GLU A 123 -25.49 18.27 -23.38
C GLU A 123 -25.51 17.06 -22.44
N ASP A 124 -24.97 15.93 -22.89
CA ASP A 124 -25.06 14.68 -22.16
C ASP A 124 -24.00 14.56 -21.06
N SER A 125 -24.31 13.69 -20.12
CA SER A 125 -23.43 13.44 -18.98
C SER A 125 -23.65 12.05 -18.42
N TRP A 126 -22.84 11.68 -17.44
CA TRP A 126 -23.05 10.45 -16.70
C TRP A 126 -22.63 10.60 -15.23
N ASP A 127 -23.25 9.75 -14.40
CA ASP A 127 -22.96 9.58 -12.99
C ASP A 127 -22.44 8.16 -12.73
N LEU A 128 -21.68 7.99 -11.67
CA LEU A 128 -21.25 6.67 -11.18
C LEU A 128 -21.68 6.49 -9.74
N TYR A 129 -22.31 5.36 -9.45
CA TYR A 129 -22.68 4.96 -8.10
C TYR A 129 -22.07 3.62 -7.74
N VAL A 130 -21.69 3.47 -6.47
CA VAL A 130 -21.33 2.19 -5.85
C VAL A 130 -22.23 2.01 -4.63
N GLY A 131 -23.19 1.11 -4.73
CA GLY A 131 -24.33 1.03 -3.81
C GLY A 131 -25.18 2.32 -3.84
N SER A 132 -25.33 2.94 -2.68
CA SER A 132 -26.04 4.22 -2.51
C SER A 132 -25.13 5.44 -2.69
N THR A 133 -23.81 5.27 -2.70
CA THR A 133 -22.86 6.39 -2.79
C THR A 133 -22.66 6.81 -4.24
N LYS A 134 -22.87 8.10 -4.53
CA LYS A 134 -22.50 8.72 -5.81
C LYS A 134 -21.02 9.11 -5.79
N LEU A 135 -20.22 8.52 -6.66
CA LEU A 135 -18.78 8.83 -6.78
C LEU A 135 -18.53 9.91 -7.81
N PHE A 136 -19.19 9.81 -8.96
CA PHE A 136 -19.09 10.82 -10.03
C PHE A 136 -20.45 11.45 -10.28
N SER A 137 -20.45 12.75 -10.53
CA SER A 137 -21.67 13.54 -10.72
C SER A 137 -21.54 14.42 -11.96
N ASN A 138 -22.48 14.28 -12.88
CA ASN A 138 -22.65 15.10 -14.08
C ASN A 138 -21.36 15.22 -14.91
N VAL A 139 -20.64 14.10 -15.08
CA VAL A 139 -19.42 14.06 -15.89
C VAL A 139 -19.83 14.20 -17.35
N ARG A 140 -19.36 15.25 -18.02
CA ARG A 140 -19.70 15.49 -19.43
C ARG A 140 -19.10 14.41 -20.33
N THR A 141 -19.90 14.00 -21.30
CA THR A 141 -19.45 13.11 -22.37
C THR A 141 -18.52 13.87 -23.32
N LYS A 142 -17.67 13.13 -24.02
CA LYS A 142 -16.82 13.64 -25.09
C LYS A 142 -16.98 12.79 -26.35
N GLU A 143 -16.49 13.32 -27.47
CA GLU A 143 -16.54 12.65 -28.77
C GLU A 143 -15.73 11.34 -28.80
N TYR A 144 -14.70 11.25 -27.97
CA TYR A 144 -13.85 10.08 -27.83
C TYR A 144 -14.09 9.38 -26.49
N GLY A 145 -13.89 8.06 -26.48
CA GLY A 145 -13.96 7.27 -25.26
C GLY A 145 -12.95 7.76 -24.22
N GLU A 146 -13.36 7.77 -22.95
CA GLU A 146 -12.52 8.21 -21.86
C GLU A 146 -12.38 7.12 -20.79
N HIS A 147 -11.20 7.04 -20.23
CA HIS A 147 -10.94 6.28 -19.01
C HIS A 147 -10.82 7.24 -17.82
N LYS A 148 -11.54 6.98 -16.73
CA LYS A 148 -11.38 7.65 -15.43
C LYS A 148 -10.67 6.70 -14.48
N HIS A 149 -9.43 7.04 -14.14
CA HIS A 149 -8.64 6.32 -13.15
C HIS A 149 -8.93 6.83 -11.74
N PHE A 150 -9.02 5.91 -10.78
CA PHE A 150 -9.16 6.25 -9.37
C PHE A 150 -7.77 6.33 -8.74
N ASN A 151 -7.35 7.53 -8.31
CA ASN A 151 -6.09 7.70 -7.56
C ASN A 151 -6.11 6.96 -6.22
N VAL A 152 -7.30 6.80 -5.65
CA VAL A 152 -7.55 5.96 -4.47
C VAL A 152 -8.71 5.05 -4.83
N TYR A 153 -8.46 3.74 -4.88
CA TYR A 153 -9.47 2.76 -5.27
C TYR A 153 -10.62 2.73 -4.26
N TYR A 154 -11.85 2.64 -4.78
CA TYR A 154 -13.02 2.67 -3.93
C TYR A 154 -13.45 1.24 -3.57
N PRO A 155 -13.64 0.89 -2.29
CA PRO A 155 -13.96 -0.47 -1.89
C PRO A 155 -15.35 -0.90 -2.33
N MET A 156 -15.52 -2.18 -2.61
CA MET A 156 -16.80 -2.81 -2.92
C MET A 156 -16.90 -4.18 -2.24
N THR A 157 -18.10 -4.57 -1.86
CA THR A 157 -18.39 -5.92 -1.34
C THR A 157 -19.00 -6.80 -2.42
N SER A 158 -18.79 -8.12 -2.35
CA SER A 158 -19.49 -9.07 -3.24
C SER A 158 -21.01 -8.81 -3.23
N GLY A 159 -21.61 -8.84 -4.41
CA GLY A 159 -23.02 -8.57 -4.65
C GLY A 159 -23.42 -7.10 -4.66
N GLN A 160 -22.51 -6.16 -4.35
CA GLN A 160 -22.81 -4.73 -4.39
C GLN A 160 -23.03 -4.25 -5.82
N GLU A 161 -24.05 -3.42 -6.02
CA GLU A 161 -24.37 -2.87 -7.34
C GLU A 161 -23.50 -1.65 -7.63
N ILE A 162 -22.82 -1.68 -8.77
CA ILE A 162 -22.10 -0.56 -9.36
C ILE A 162 -22.94 -0.10 -10.56
N ARG A 163 -23.35 1.17 -10.54
CA ARG A 163 -24.23 1.73 -11.59
C ARG A 163 -23.52 2.84 -12.33
N PHE A 164 -23.44 2.68 -13.64
CA PHE A 164 -23.20 3.78 -14.55
C PHE A 164 -24.54 4.33 -15.00
N VAL A 165 -24.81 5.60 -14.72
CA VAL A 165 -26.08 6.25 -15.08
C VAL A 165 -25.80 7.25 -16.18
N PHE A 166 -26.24 6.94 -17.39
CA PHE A 166 -26.17 7.82 -18.53
C PHE A 166 -27.34 8.81 -18.52
N ASN A 167 -27.03 10.10 -18.53
CA ASN A 167 -28.02 11.18 -18.62
C ASN A 167 -28.11 11.64 -20.09
N ASN A 168 -29.11 11.15 -20.82
CA ASN A 168 -29.39 11.57 -22.19
C ASN A 168 -30.16 12.89 -22.16
N ASN A 169 -29.46 14.00 -21.97
CA ASN A 169 -30.06 15.33 -21.94
C ASN A 169 -30.39 15.85 -23.34
N SER A 170 -29.64 15.42 -24.36
CA SER A 170 -29.87 15.81 -25.76
C SER A 170 -31.02 15.06 -26.42
N GLY A 171 -31.44 13.93 -25.84
CA GLY A 171 -32.56 13.12 -26.34
C GLY A 171 -32.29 12.41 -27.67
N SER A 172 -31.04 12.30 -28.11
CA SER A 172 -30.71 11.53 -29.33
C SER A 172 -30.40 10.06 -29.01
N SER A 173 -30.64 9.17 -29.96
CA SER A 173 -30.28 7.76 -29.81
C SER A 173 -28.78 7.54 -29.96
N ARG A 174 -28.27 6.52 -29.26
CA ARG A 174 -26.88 6.06 -29.36
C ARG A 174 -26.69 4.71 -28.66
N ILE A 175 -25.52 4.14 -28.85
CA ILE A 175 -25.03 3.02 -28.06
C ILE A 175 -24.00 3.56 -27.06
N VAL A 176 -24.11 3.12 -25.82
CA VAL A 176 -23.16 3.41 -24.73
C VAL A 176 -22.44 2.12 -24.38
N TRP A 177 -21.12 2.16 -24.32
CA TRP A 177 -20.27 1.08 -23.81
C TRP A 177 -19.60 1.52 -22.53
N VAL A 178 -19.55 0.62 -21.54
CA VAL A 178 -18.91 0.88 -20.26
C VAL A 178 -18.11 -0.34 -19.83
N ASP A 179 -16.84 -0.11 -19.50
CA ASP A 179 -15.97 -1.10 -18.88
C ASP A 179 -15.71 -0.71 -17.43
N PHE A 180 -16.16 -1.56 -16.51
CA PHE A 180 -15.86 -1.44 -15.09
C PHE A 180 -14.55 -2.14 -14.79
N ALA A 181 -13.51 -1.37 -14.44
CA ALA A 181 -12.24 -1.92 -14.01
C ALA A 181 -12.26 -2.13 -12.50
N VAL A 182 -12.05 -3.38 -12.08
CA VAL A 182 -12.07 -3.78 -10.68
C VAL A 182 -10.81 -4.57 -10.34
N LEU A 183 -10.44 -4.53 -9.07
CA LEU A 183 -9.43 -5.38 -8.48
C LEU A 183 -10.14 -6.25 -7.45
N GLU A 184 -10.25 -7.53 -7.74
CA GLU A 184 -10.89 -8.51 -6.86
C GLU A 184 -9.86 -9.08 -5.89
N ASP A 185 -10.20 -9.12 -4.59
CA ASP A 185 -9.32 -9.63 -3.54
C ASP A 185 -9.12 -11.16 -3.64
#